data_AF-A6HDQ6-F1
#
_entry.id   AF-A6HDQ6-F1
#
_cell.length_a   1.000
_cell.length_b   1.000
_cell.length_c   1.000
_cell.angle_alpha   90.00
_cell.angle_beta   90.00
_cell.angle_gamma   90.00
#
_symmetry.space_group_name_H-M   'P 1'
#
loop_
_entity.id
_entity.type
_entity.pdbx_description
1 polymer ?
#
loop_
_entity_poly.entity_id
_entity_poly.type
_entity_poly.pdbx_seq_one_letter_code
_entity_poly.pdbx_strand_id
1 'polypeptide(L)'
;MTKCAQTVMQELEDIVIAYGQSDEYSFVFRKRSNWFKRRASKFMTLVASQFASSYVFYWRDYFEDQPLLYPPGFDGRVVLYPSNQTLKDYLSWRQADCHINNLYNTVFWALIQQSGLTPVQAQQRLKV
;
A
#
# COMPACT_ATOMS: atom_id res chain seq x y z
N MET A 1 -0.23 8.12 -2.75
CA MET A 1 0.12 7.06 -1.76
C MET A 1 1.44 7.33 -1.04
N THR A 2 2.58 7.40 -1.73
CA THR A 2 3.90 7.58 -1.07
C THR A 2 4.00 8.82 -0.20
N LYS A 3 3.44 9.97 -0.61
CA LYS A 3 3.39 11.19 0.22
C LYS A 3 2.64 11.00 1.54
N CYS A 4 1.54 10.24 1.50
CA CYS A 4 0.78 9.89 2.70
C CYS A 4 1.64 9.00 3.62
N ALA A 5 2.34 8.01 3.07
CA ALA A 5 3.25 7.16 3.83
C ALA A 5 4.41 7.94 4.46
N GLN A 6 5.01 8.88 3.72
CA GLN A 6 6.04 9.79 4.25
C GLN A 6 5.50 10.61 5.42
N THR A 7 4.28 11.13 5.30
CA THR A 7 3.62 11.89 6.38
C THR A 7 3.39 10.99 7.61
N VAL A 8 2.93 9.75 7.42
CA VAL A 8 2.82 8.77 8.51
C VAL A 8 4.17 8.53 9.19
N MET A 9 5.25 8.38 8.43
CA MET A 9 6.60 8.17 8.98
C MET A 9 7.20 9.40 9.67
N GLN A 10 6.75 10.61 9.31
CA GLN A 10 7.20 11.87 9.91
C GLN A 10 6.44 12.17 11.21
N GLU A 11 5.13 11.96 11.21
CA GLU A 11 4.24 12.29 12.33
C GLU A 11 4.18 11.20 13.41
N LEU A 12 4.39 9.94 13.02
CA LEU A 12 4.40 8.82 13.96
C LEU A 12 5.83 8.38 14.28
N GLU A 13 6.02 7.91 15.51
CA GLU A 13 7.33 7.50 16.02
C GLU A 13 7.64 6.02 15.73
N ASP A 14 8.91 5.66 15.82
CA ASP A 14 9.43 4.29 15.77
C ASP A 14 9.21 3.50 14.47
N ILE A 15 8.73 4.11 13.38
CA ILE A 15 8.68 3.47 12.07
C ILE A 15 10.08 3.45 11.44
N VAL A 16 10.56 2.28 11.01
CA VAL A 16 11.91 2.11 10.44
C VAL A 16 11.95 1.83 8.96
N ILE A 17 10.87 1.26 8.42
CA ILE A 17 10.73 1.03 6.98
C ILE A 17 9.25 1.05 6.64
N ALA A 18 8.94 1.59 5.46
CA ALA A 18 7.64 1.46 4.86
C ALA A 18 7.79 0.96 3.42
N TYR A 19 6.92 0.06 2.99
CA TYR A 19 6.87 -0.50 1.65
C TYR A 19 5.45 -0.35 1.11
N GLY A 20 5.29 0.14 -0.11
CA GLY A 20 3.98 0.31 -0.74
C GLY A 20 4.00 -0.12 -2.19
N GLN A 21 2.87 -0.67 -2.63
CA GLN A 21 2.63 -1.12 -4.00
C GLN A 21 1.12 -1.03 -4.26
N SER A 22 0.72 -0.76 -5.51
CA SER A 22 -0.70 -0.57 -5.87
C SER A 22 -1.41 0.39 -4.88
N ASP A 23 -2.44 -0.10 -4.20
CA ASP A 23 -3.32 0.55 -3.25
C ASP A 23 -2.99 0.20 -1.78
N GLU A 24 -1.88 -0.51 -1.51
CA GLU A 24 -1.46 -0.90 -0.16
C GLU A 24 -0.14 -0.26 0.31
N TYR A 25 0.01 -0.16 1.63
CA TYR A 25 1.24 0.27 2.29
C TYR A 25 1.45 -0.47 3.63
N SER A 26 2.65 -0.96 3.84
CA SER A 26 3.11 -1.64 5.06
C SER A 26 4.03 -0.70 5.85
N PHE A 27 3.82 -0.59 7.16
CA PHE A 27 4.66 0.20 8.06
C PHE A 27 5.26 -0.72 9.14
N VAL A 28 6.57 -0.70 9.28
CA VAL A 28 7.29 -1.55 10.24
C VAL A 28 7.77 -0.70 11.40
N PHE A 29 7.23 -0.98 12.58
CA PHE A 29 7.68 -0.36 13.83
C PHE A 29 8.85 -1.13 14.44
N ARG A 30 9.76 -0.42 15.13
CA ARG A 30 10.88 -1.04 15.84
C ARG A 30 10.39 -2.13 16.80
N LYS A 31 11.03 -3.31 16.76
CA LYS A 31 10.69 -4.43 17.66
C LYS A 31 10.69 -4.02 19.14
N ARG A 32 11.61 -3.14 19.55
CA ARG A 32 11.75 -2.63 20.92
C ARG A 32 10.86 -1.41 21.24
N SER A 33 10.01 -0.97 20.32
CA SER A 33 9.12 0.17 20.55
C SER A 33 8.22 -0.06 21.78
N ASN A 34 8.03 0.98 22.59
CA ASN A 34 7.02 1.00 23.65
C ASN A 34 5.92 2.03 23.37
N TRP A 35 5.82 2.50 22.12
CA TRP A 35 4.84 3.46 21.67
C TRP A 35 3.42 2.95 21.98
N PHE A 36 2.60 3.80 22.60
CA PHE A 36 1.28 3.46 23.12
C PHE A 36 1.19 2.14 23.89
N LYS A 37 2.23 1.76 24.65
CA LYS A 37 2.31 0.48 25.39
C LYS A 37 2.02 -0.73 24.51
N ARG A 38 2.40 -0.63 23.24
CA ARG A 38 2.24 -1.67 22.22
C ARG A 38 0.78 -2.09 21.95
N ARG A 39 -0.18 -1.20 22.21
CA ARG A 39 -1.60 -1.45 21.92
C ARG A 39 -1.82 -1.53 20.41
N ALA A 40 -2.18 -2.71 19.90
CA ALA A 40 -2.43 -2.94 18.47
C ALA A 40 -3.42 -1.93 17.87
N SER A 41 -4.50 -1.59 18.60
CA SER A 41 -5.48 -0.60 18.15
C SER A 41 -4.88 0.78 17.92
N LYS A 42 -3.86 1.20 18.69
CA LYS A 42 -3.23 2.51 18.52
C LYS A 42 -2.32 2.56 17.30
N PHE A 43 -1.55 1.50 17.02
CA PHE A 43 -0.80 1.41 15.77
C PHE A 43 -1.74 1.49 14.56
N MET A 44 -2.79 0.67 14.57
CA MET A 44 -3.72 0.56 13.45
C MET A 44 -4.47 1.88 13.19
N THR A 45 -5.11 2.43 14.22
CA THR A 45 -5.99 3.60 14.04
C THR A 45 -5.19 4.87 13.73
N LEU A 46 -4.01 5.05 14.33
CA LEU A 46 -3.19 6.23 14.05
C LEU A 46 -2.55 6.18 12.66
N VAL A 47 -2.05 5.02 12.23
CA VAL A 47 -1.57 4.86 10.85
C VAL A 47 -2.71 5.08 9.86
N ALA A 48 -3.86 4.43 10.04
CA ALA A 48 -4.98 4.53 9.10
C ALA A 48 -5.55 5.96 9.02
N SER A 49 -5.76 6.62 10.16
CA SER A 49 -6.29 7.99 10.18
C SER A 49 -5.31 9.02 9.62
N GLN A 50 -4.02 8.91 9.96
CA GLN A 50 -3.00 9.82 9.42
C GLN A 50 -2.81 9.61 7.91
N PHE A 51 -2.86 8.37 7.45
CA PHE A 51 -2.78 8.06 6.03
C PHE A 51 -3.99 8.59 5.26
N ALA A 52 -5.21 8.34 5.75
CA ALA A 52 -6.45 8.77 5.10
C ALA A 52 -6.58 10.30 5.03
N SER A 53 -6.29 10.99 6.13
CA SER A 53 -6.28 12.45 6.15
C SER A 53 -5.25 13.04 5.19
N SER A 54 -4.04 12.48 5.17
CA SER A 54 -2.99 12.88 4.21
C SER A 54 -3.39 12.62 2.77
N TYR A 55 -4.12 11.54 2.48
CA TYR A 55 -4.58 11.23 1.13
C TYR A 55 -5.50 12.31 0.57
N VAL A 56 -6.47 12.76 1.37
CA VAL A 56 -7.38 13.85 0.98
C VAL A 56 -6.63 15.18 0.93
N PHE A 57 -5.78 15.45 1.93
CA PHE A 57 -5.07 16.72 2.06
C PHE A 57 -4.13 16.99 0.88
N TYR A 58 -3.32 16.02 0.50
CA TYR A 58 -2.37 16.15 -0.60
C TYR A 58 -2.94 15.77 -1.97
N TRP A 59 -4.24 15.48 -2.10
CA TRP A 59 -4.83 15.04 -3.36
C TRP A 59 -4.54 16.01 -4.51
N ARG A 60 -4.72 17.32 -4.29
CA ARG A 60 -4.55 18.36 -5.31
C ARG A 60 -3.10 18.54 -5.77
N ASP A 61 -2.13 18.13 -4.96
CA ASP A 61 -0.71 18.20 -5.32
C ASP A 61 -0.33 17.14 -6.38
N TYR A 62 -1.17 16.12 -6.56
CA TYR A 62 -0.95 15.03 -7.52
C TYR A 62 -2.01 14.98 -8.62
N PHE A 63 -3.23 15.42 -8.32
CA PHE A 63 -4.38 15.42 -9.21
C PHE A 63 -4.91 16.86 -9.33
N GLU A 64 -4.20 17.67 -10.12
CA GLU A 64 -4.49 19.11 -10.26
C GLU A 64 -5.89 19.36 -10.85
N ASP A 65 -6.22 18.65 -11.92
CA ASP A 65 -7.46 18.82 -12.69
C ASP A 65 -8.58 17.84 -12.31
N GLN A 66 -8.24 16.77 -11.60
CA GLN A 66 -9.19 15.72 -11.23
C GLN A 66 -9.70 15.95 -9.80
N PRO A 67 -10.96 16.39 -9.61
CA PRO A 67 -11.51 16.60 -8.28
C PRO A 67 -11.71 15.27 -7.54
N LEU A 68 -11.50 15.29 -6.23
CA LEU A 68 -11.85 14.18 -5.36
C LEU A 68 -13.37 14.16 -5.15
N LEU A 69 -14.03 13.12 -5.66
CA LEU A 69 -15.50 13.03 -5.64
C LEU A 69 -16.07 12.62 -4.28
N TYR A 70 -15.33 11.80 -3.52
CA TYR A 70 -15.73 11.32 -2.21
C TYR A 70 -14.50 10.96 -1.36
N PRO A 71 -14.58 11.04 -0.02
CA PRO A 71 -13.48 10.64 0.84
C PRO A 71 -13.29 9.11 0.82
N PRO A 72 -12.07 8.60 0.52
CA PRO A 72 -11.81 7.17 0.48
C PRO A 72 -11.67 6.57 1.89
N GLY A 73 -11.95 5.28 2.01
CA GLY A 73 -11.68 4.49 3.20
C GLY A 73 -10.44 3.62 3.04
N PHE A 74 -9.76 3.34 4.15
CA PHE A 74 -8.60 2.43 4.18
C PHE A 74 -8.84 1.34 5.23
N ASP A 75 -8.69 0.08 4.82
CA ASP A 75 -8.60 -1.05 5.75
C ASP A 75 -7.19 -1.11 6.37
N GLY A 76 -7.10 -1.62 7.60
CA GLY A 76 -5.86 -1.70 8.34
C GLY A 76 -5.83 -2.93 9.24
N ARG A 77 -4.67 -3.60 9.30
CA ARG A 77 -4.44 -4.73 10.21
C ARG A 77 -3.06 -4.64 10.84
N VAL A 78 -2.90 -5.29 11.99
CA VAL A 78 -1.62 -5.39 12.70
C VAL A 78 -1.19 -6.85 12.74
N VAL A 79 0.05 -7.11 12.33
CA VAL A 79 0.65 -8.46 12.31
C VAL A 79 1.97 -8.41 13.07
N LEU A 80 2.21 -9.44 13.89
CA LEU A 80 3.43 -9.55 14.68
C LEU A 80 4.40 -10.55 14.04
N TYR A 81 5.63 -10.10 13.79
CA TYR A 81 6.72 -10.94 13.30
C TYR A 81 7.75 -11.16 14.42
N PRO A 82 7.97 -12.41 14.89
CA PRO A 82 8.83 -12.66 16.04
C PRO A 82 10.32 -12.51 15.72
N SER A 83 10.73 -12.70 14.46
CA SER A 83 12.13 -12.64 14.02
C SER A 83 12.32 -11.72 12.82
N ASN A 84 13.56 -11.25 12.65
CA ASN A 84 13.94 -10.45 11.48
C ASN A 84 13.76 -11.25 10.18
N GLN A 85 13.95 -12.58 10.22
CA GLN A 85 13.75 -13.42 9.04
C GLN A 85 12.28 -13.38 8.61
N THR A 86 11.34 -13.62 9.53
CA THR A 86 9.90 -13.59 9.19
C THR A 86 9.43 -12.22 8.70
N LEU A 87 10.05 -11.13 9.18
CA LEU A 87 9.79 -9.78 8.67
C LEU A 87 10.33 -9.59 7.25
N LYS A 88 11.54 -10.07 6.96
CA LYS A 88 12.12 -10.04 5.61
C LYS A 88 11.27 -10.87 4.65
N ASP A 89 10.84 -12.06 5.06
CA ASP A 89 9.97 -12.93 4.26
C ASP A 89 8.65 -12.23 3.92
N TYR A 90 8.06 -11.51 4.88
CA TYR A 90 6.87 -10.68 4.62
C TYR A 90 7.13 -9.59 3.58
N LEU A 91 8.20 -8.80 3.72
CA LEU A 91 8.51 -7.73 2.76
C LEU A 91 8.84 -8.30 1.37
N SER A 92 9.60 -9.40 1.30
CA SER A 92 9.88 -10.13 0.07
C SER A 92 8.59 -10.65 -0.57
N TRP A 93 7.64 -11.14 0.23
CA TRP A 93 6.34 -11.58 -0.26
C TRP A 93 5.53 -10.42 -0.86
N ARG A 94 5.48 -9.26 -0.20
CA ARG A 94 4.84 -8.05 -0.75
C ARG A 94 5.50 -7.57 -2.05
N GLN A 95 6.83 -7.71 -2.16
CA GLN A 95 7.55 -7.38 -3.39
C GLN A 95 7.32 -8.39 -4.52
N ALA A 96 7.28 -9.69 -4.21
CA ALA A 96 6.96 -10.72 -5.18
C ALA A 96 5.55 -10.55 -5.74
N ASP A 97 4.58 -10.20 -4.88
CA ASP A 97 3.21 -9.87 -5.28
C ASP A 97 3.18 -8.67 -6.26
N CYS A 98 3.90 -7.59 -5.94
CA CYS A 98 4.05 -6.44 -6.84
C CYS A 98 4.62 -6.84 -8.21
N HIS A 99 5.65 -7.70 -8.23
CA HIS A 99 6.26 -8.14 -9.49
C HIS A 99 5.27 -8.94 -10.35
N ILE A 100 4.58 -9.91 -9.75
CA ILE A 100 3.60 -10.76 -10.44
C ILE A 100 2.45 -9.91 -10.99
N ASN A 101 1.86 -9.05 -10.13
CA ASN A 101 0.72 -8.22 -10.50
C ASN A 101 1.08 -7.20 -11.58
N ASN A 102 2.24 -6.53 -11.46
CA ASN A 102 2.65 -5.55 -12.45
C ASN A 102 2.94 -6.20 -13.82
N LEU A 103 3.63 -7.35 -13.83
CA LEU A 103 3.89 -8.09 -15.07
C LEU A 103 2.58 -8.49 -15.76
N TYR A 104 1.64 -9.07 -15.00
CA TYR A 104 0.34 -9.47 -15.50
C TYR A 104 -0.47 -8.27 -16.01
N ASN A 105 -0.61 -7.22 -15.21
CA ASN A 105 -1.42 -6.05 -15.55
C ASN A 105 -0.87 -5.30 -16.75
N THR A 106 0.46 -5.20 -16.89
CA THR A 106 1.08 -4.53 -18.03
C THR A 106 0.71 -5.22 -19.35
N VAL A 107 0.88 -6.55 -19.42
CA VAL A 107 0.52 -7.29 -20.65
C VAL A 107 -0.98 -7.36 -20.85
N PHE A 108 -1.77 -7.48 -19.77
CA PHE A 108 -3.23 -7.46 -19.83
C PHE A 108 -3.77 -6.16 -20.43
N TRP A 109 -3.31 -5.01 -19.95
CA TRP A 109 -3.74 -3.72 -20.48
C TRP A 109 -3.19 -3.42 -21.87
N ALA A 110 -1.99 -3.90 -22.21
CA ALA A 110 -1.47 -3.81 -23.57
C ALA A 110 -2.36 -4.58 -24.57
N LEU A 111 -2.83 -5.78 -24.22
CA LEU A 111 -3.76 -6.55 -25.06
C LEU A 111 -5.09 -5.82 -25.29
N ILE A 112 -5.60 -5.10 -24.29
CA ILE A 112 -6.84 -4.34 -24.40
C ILE A 112 -6.63 -3.06 -25.23
N GLN A 113 -5.65 -2.24 -24.84
CA GLN A 113 -5.48 -0.90 -25.38
C GLN A 113 -4.82 -0.88 -26.76
N GLN A 114 -3.91 -1.83 -27.03
CA GLN A 114 -3.12 -1.85 -28.26
C GLN A 114 -3.57 -2.93 -29.24
N SER A 115 -4.04 -4.09 -28.75
CA SER A 115 -4.53 -5.18 -29.60
C SER A 115 -6.06 -5.21 -29.74
N GLY A 116 -6.78 -4.33 -29.06
CA GLY A 116 -8.24 -4.20 -29.16
C GLY A 116 -9.03 -5.39 -28.59
N LEU A 117 -8.41 -6.22 -27.74
CA LEU A 117 -9.11 -7.33 -27.09
C LEU A 117 -10.07 -6.82 -26.03
N THR A 118 -11.17 -7.55 -25.83
CA THR A 118 -12.03 -7.33 -24.66
C THR A 118 -11.33 -7.83 -23.38
N PRO A 119 -11.70 -7.34 -22.18
CA PRO A 119 -11.12 -7.81 -20.92
C PRO A 119 -11.20 -9.34 -20.76
N VAL A 120 -12.31 -9.96 -21.17
CA VAL A 120 -12.50 -11.41 -21.12
C VAL A 120 -11.54 -12.14 -22.06
N GLN A 121 -11.35 -11.62 -23.28
CA GLN A 121 -10.40 -12.19 -24.24
C GLN A 121 -8.95 -12.06 -23.76
N ALA A 122 -8.57 -10.90 -23.23
CA ALA A 122 -7.24 -10.68 -22.67
C ALA A 122 -6.95 -11.62 -21.49
N GLN A 123 -7.91 -11.77 -20.57
CA GLN A 123 -7.80 -12.70 -19.45
C GLN A 123 -7.66 -14.16 -19.93
N GLN A 124 -8.48 -14.58 -20.88
CA GLN A 124 -8.43 -15.93 -21.44
C GLN A 124 -7.09 -16.19 -22.17
N ARG A 125 -6.52 -15.17 -22.82
CA ARG A 125 -5.24 -15.27 -23.54
C ARG A 125 -4.03 -15.42 -22.62
N LEU A 126 -4.13 -14.88 -21.40
CA LEU A 126 -3.09 -14.93 -20.36
C LEU A 126 -3.31 -16.04 -19.34
N LYS A 127 -4.36 -16.85 -19.50
CA LYS A 127 -4.63 -17.97 -18.62
C LYS A 127 -3.54 -19.03 -18.82
N VAL A 128 -2.80 -19.32 -17.75
CA VAL A 128 -1.84 -20.43 -17.66
C VAL A 128 -2.56 -21.67 -17.18
#